data_AF-A0A7S1SEX4-F1
#
_entry.id   AF-A0A7S1SEX4-F1
#
_cell.length_a   1.000
_cell.length_b   1.000
_cell.length_c   1.000
_cell.angle_alpha   90.00
_cell.angle_beta   90.00
_cell.angle_gamma   90.00
#
_symmetry.space_group_name_H-M   'P 1'
#
loop_
_entity.id
_entity.type
_entity.pdbx_description
1 polymer ?
#
loop_
_entity_poly.entity_id
_entity_poly.type
_entity_poly.pdbx_seq_one_letter_code
_entity_poly.pdbx_strand_id
1 'polypeptide(L)'
;GKGLGGITVPDKCTTADVNKMAENMPKGTVPEFKGDPSAGGLCVFIMKGTKEQVKEELSTHDWPSKPIVETDKVWEAIPEIPGGGDGPDAAGKRERRAVASSS
;
A
#
# COMPACT_ATOMS: atom_id res chain seq x y z
N GLY A 1 3.20 7.09 -20.70
CA GLY A 1 4.48 7.30 -19.97
C GLY A 1 4.88 6.01 -19.26
N LYS A 2 6.17 5.84 -18.93
CA LYS A 2 6.62 4.75 -18.04
C LYS A 2 6.38 5.15 -16.58
N GLY A 3 5.99 4.19 -15.75
CA GLY A 3 5.75 4.35 -14.31
C GLY A 3 6.03 3.06 -13.55
N LEU A 4 5.79 3.06 -12.24
CA LEU A 4 5.86 1.86 -11.42
C LEU A 4 4.58 1.03 -11.54
N GLY A 5 4.73 -0.27 -11.69
CA GLY A 5 3.65 -1.25 -11.62
C GLY A 5 3.97 -2.29 -10.55
N GLY A 6 3.06 -2.47 -9.60
CA GLY A 6 3.12 -3.50 -8.57
C GLY A 6 2.20 -4.66 -8.91
N ILE A 7 2.71 -5.88 -8.77
CA ILE A 7 1.97 -7.14 -8.90
C ILE A 7 2.10 -7.87 -7.57
N THR A 8 0.97 -8.18 -6.93
CA THR A 8 0.91 -8.92 -5.66
C THR A 8 0.09 -10.17 -5.84
N VAL A 9 0.62 -11.33 -5.41
CA VAL A 9 -0.08 -12.61 -5.46
C VAL A 9 -0.42 -13.04 -4.03
N PRO A 10 -1.69 -12.98 -3.61
CA PRO A 10 -2.07 -13.10 -2.20
C PRO A 10 -1.83 -14.50 -1.63
N ASP A 11 -2.08 -15.54 -2.42
CA ASP A 11 -2.09 -16.92 -1.93
C ASP A 11 -1.20 -17.83 -2.78
N LYS A 12 -0.60 -18.82 -2.09
CA LYS A 12 0.17 -19.94 -2.69
C LYS A 12 1.36 -19.53 -3.56
N CYS A 13 1.80 -18.28 -3.46
CA CYS A 13 3.00 -17.81 -4.14
C CYS A 13 4.27 -18.17 -3.35
N THR A 14 5.30 -18.59 -4.07
CA THR A 14 6.61 -18.94 -3.53
C THR A 14 7.67 -17.93 -3.96
N THR A 15 8.83 -17.91 -3.28
CA THR A 15 9.98 -17.11 -3.72
C THR A 15 10.42 -17.46 -5.15
N ALA A 16 10.24 -18.72 -5.58
CA ALA A 16 10.52 -19.13 -6.95
C ALA A 16 9.58 -18.44 -7.96
N ASP A 17 8.32 -18.22 -7.61
CA ASP A 17 7.37 -17.51 -8.48
C ASP A 17 7.76 -16.03 -8.62
N VAL A 18 8.18 -15.39 -7.51
CA VAL A 18 8.67 -14.00 -7.58
C VAL A 18 9.98 -13.88 -8.34
N ASN A 19 10.87 -14.88 -8.24
CA ASN A 19 12.08 -14.94 -9.06
C ASN A 19 11.76 -15.04 -10.55
N LYS A 20 10.81 -15.90 -10.93
CA LYS A 20 10.39 -16.06 -12.33
C LYS A 20 9.84 -14.77 -12.93
N MET A 21 9.11 -13.96 -12.16
CA MET A 21 8.64 -12.65 -12.63
C MET A 21 9.82 -11.74 -13.01
N ALA A 22 10.89 -11.73 -12.20
CA ALA A 22 12.08 -10.94 -12.51
C ALA A 22 12.87 -11.47 -13.72
N GLU A 23 12.80 -12.77 -14.02
CA GLU A 23 13.51 -13.41 -15.13
C GLU A 23 12.79 -13.24 -16.47
N ASN A 24 11.46 -13.16 -16.48
CA ASN A 24 10.63 -13.14 -17.69
C ASN A 24 10.06 -11.75 -18.04
N MET A 25 10.68 -10.70 -17.53
CA MET A 25 10.20 -9.33 -17.73
C MET A 25 10.16 -8.91 -19.21
N PRO A 26 9.14 -8.15 -19.62
CA PRO A 26 9.05 -7.56 -20.95
C PRO A 26 10.28 -6.71 -21.28
N LYS A 27 10.71 -6.74 -22.55
CA LYS A 27 11.90 -6.00 -22.99
C LYS A 27 11.80 -4.50 -22.67
N GLY A 28 12.87 -3.95 -22.12
CA GLY A 28 12.96 -2.53 -21.76
C GLY A 28 12.19 -2.14 -20.50
N THR A 29 11.85 -3.11 -19.65
CA THR A 29 11.41 -2.90 -18.27
C THR A 29 12.56 -3.19 -17.30
N VAL A 30 12.43 -2.73 -16.05
CA VAL A 30 13.44 -2.90 -15.00
C VAL A 30 12.75 -3.38 -13.72
N PRO A 31 13.29 -4.39 -13.01
CA PRO A 31 12.78 -4.75 -11.70
C PRO A 31 13.21 -3.69 -10.68
N GLU A 32 12.25 -3.13 -9.95
CA GLU A 32 12.51 -2.13 -8.91
C GLU A 32 12.49 -2.78 -7.52
N PHE A 33 11.61 -3.75 -7.31
CA PHE A 33 11.52 -4.47 -6.05
C PHE A 33 11.00 -5.88 -6.24
N LYS A 34 11.46 -6.79 -5.38
CA LYS A 34 10.99 -8.16 -5.28
C LYS A 34 10.88 -8.54 -3.81
N GLY A 35 9.73 -9.04 -3.40
CA GLY A 35 9.54 -9.60 -2.07
C GLY A 35 10.18 -10.99 -1.92
N ASP A 36 10.21 -11.50 -0.69
CA ASP A 36 10.73 -12.84 -0.38
C ASP A 36 9.78 -13.59 0.58
N PRO A 37 8.80 -14.33 0.02
CA PRO A 37 7.88 -15.16 0.79
C PRO A 37 8.56 -16.16 1.74
N SER A 38 9.72 -16.70 1.35
CA SER A 38 10.45 -17.69 2.15
C SER A 38 11.10 -17.10 3.42
N ALA A 39 11.38 -15.81 3.41
CA ALA A 39 11.89 -15.06 4.56
C ALA A 39 10.77 -14.35 5.36
N GLY A 40 9.50 -14.68 5.10
CA GLY A 40 8.34 -14.05 5.74
C GLY A 40 7.89 -12.73 5.09
N GLY A 41 8.44 -12.37 3.93
CA GLY A 41 7.99 -11.23 3.13
C GLY A 41 6.72 -11.51 2.32
N LEU A 42 6.22 -10.49 1.64
CA LEU A 42 5.06 -10.62 0.75
C LEU A 42 5.48 -11.16 -0.63
N CYS A 43 4.56 -11.85 -1.30
CA CYS A 43 4.70 -12.12 -2.72
C CYS A 43 4.31 -10.90 -3.53
N VAL A 44 5.27 -10.00 -3.69
CA VAL A 44 5.11 -8.75 -4.42
C VAL A 44 6.29 -8.56 -5.38
N PHE A 45 5.98 -8.02 -6.54
CA PHE A 45 6.96 -7.65 -7.55
C PHE A 45 6.62 -6.25 -8.07
N ILE A 46 7.61 -5.36 -8.08
CA ILE A 46 7.48 -4.00 -8.61
C ILE A 46 8.40 -3.86 -9.80
N MET A 47 7.83 -3.43 -10.93
CA MET A 47 8.53 -3.21 -12.18
C MET A 47 8.33 -1.78 -12.68
N LYS A 48 9.36 -1.23 -13.32
CA LYS A 48 9.28 0.03 -14.04
C LYS A 48 8.99 -0.23 -15.53
N GLY A 49 7.86 0.25 -16.01
CA GLY A 49 7.38 -0.02 -17.37
C GLY A 49 6.16 0.79 -17.76
N THR A 50 5.60 0.52 -18.94
CA THR A 50 4.27 1.03 -19.30
C THR A 50 3.18 0.11 -18.79
N LYS A 51 1.93 0.59 -18.77
CA LYS A 51 0.77 -0.22 -18.37
C LYS A 51 0.60 -1.45 -19.26
N GLU A 52 0.93 -1.33 -20.54
CA GLU A 52 0.89 -2.43 -21.51
C GLU A 52 1.94 -3.50 -21.17
N GLN A 53 3.13 -3.08 -20.75
CA GLN A 53 4.18 -4.00 -20.31
C GLN A 53 3.79 -4.74 -19.02
N VAL A 54 3.14 -4.08 -18.06
CA VAL A 54 2.60 -4.77 -16.87
C VAL A 54 1.52 -5.79 -17.26
N LYS A 55 0.68 -5.49 -18.26
CA LYS A 55 -0.30 -6.45 -18.79
C LYS A 55 0.34 -7.63 -19.52
N GLU A 56 1.42 -7.38 -20.24
CA GLU A 56 2.22 -8.41 -20.89
C GLU A 56 2.78 -9.38 -19.84
N GLU A 57 3.43 -8.86 -18.79
CA GLU A 57 3.89 -9.64 -17.64
C GLU A 57 2.75 -10.46 -17.00
N LEU A 58 1.56 -9.87 -16.85
CA LEU A 58 0.41 -10.60 -16.30
C LEU A 58 -0.07 -11.77 -17.16
N SER A 59 0.25 -11.75 -18.46
CA SER A 59 -0.17 -12.76 -19.42
C SER A 59 0.88 -13.87 -19.62
N THR A 60 2.12 -13.69 -19.16
CA THR A 60 3.23 -14.64 -19.34
C THR A 60 3.33 -15.67 -18.23
N HIS A 61 2.59 -15.51 -17.13
CA HIS A 61 2.68 -16.37 -15.95
C HIS A 61 1.36 -17.09 -15.63
N ASP A 62 1.48 -18.36 -15.23
CA ASP A 62 0.42 -19.08 -14.53
C ASP A 62 0.41 -18.68 -13.05
N TRP A 63 -0.64 -17.99 -12.64
CA TRP A 63 -0.73 -17.45 -11.27
C TRP A 63 -1.37 -18.47 -10.32
N PRO A 64 -0.76 -18.75 -9.15
CA PRO A 64 -1.32 -19.68 -8.19
C PRO A 64 -2.60 -19.14 -7.51
N SER A 65 -2.81 -17.82 -7.59
CA SER A 65 -4.03 -17.11 -7.20
C SER A 65 -4.15 -15.84 -8.04
N LYS A 66 -5.34 -15.22 -8.07
CA LYS A 66 -5.58 -14.03 -8.88
C LYS A 66 -4.68 -12.86 -8.41
N PRO A 67 -3.80 -12.32 -9.27
CA PRO A 67 -2.91 -11.23 -8.86
C PRO A 67 -3.69 -9.92 -8.70
N ILE A 68 -3.24 -9.10 -7.75
CA ILE A 68 -3.63 -7.70 -7.57
C ILE A 68 -2.60 -6.83 -8.27
N VAL A 69 -3.07 -5.88 -9.06
CA VAL A 69 -2.22 -5.03 -9.90
C VAL A 69 -2.46 -3.59 -9.53
N GLU A 70 -1.39 -2.92 -9.12
CA GLU A 70 -1.39 -1.50 -8.82
C GLU A 70 -0.45 -0.78 -9.78
N THR A 71 -0.85 0.39 -10.26
CA THR A 71 0.01 1.26 -11.06
C THR A 71 0.17 2.56 -10.34
N ASP A 72 1.33 3.19 -10.52
CA ASP A 72 1.62 4.52 -9.98
C ASP A 72 0.42 5.46 -10.19
N LYS A 73 -0.07 6.00 -9.08
CA LYS A 73 -1.05 7.08 -9.07
C LYS A 73 -0.31 8.33 -8.63
N VAL A 74 -0.61 9.44 -9.29
CA VAL A 74 -0.21 10.75 -8.81
C VAL A 74 -0.87 10.95 -7.45
N TRP A 75 -0.06 10.99 -6.39
CA TRP A 75 -0.53 11.37 -5.07
C TRP A 75 -0.77 12.87 -5.08
N GLU A 76 -2.01 13.29 -4.86
CA GLU A 76 -2.33 14.69 -4.66
C GLU A 76 -2.12 15.05 -3.19
N ALA A 77 -1.52 16.21 -2.94
CA ALA A 77 -1.38 16.71 -1.58
C ALA A 77 -2.78 16.92 -0.97
N ILE A 78 -2.99 16.42 0.25
CA ILE A 78 -4.21 16.73 1.00
C ILE A 78 -4.15 18.23 1.33
N PRO A 79 -5.14 19.04 0.92
CA PRO A 79 -5.13 20.46 1.22
C PRO A 79 -5.18 20.67 2.73
N GLU A 80 -4.31 21.57 3.22
CA GLU A 80 -4.30 21.96 4.63
C GLU A 80 -5.64 22.64 4.97
N ILE A 81 -6.32 22.15 6.01
CA ILE A 81 -7.50 22.85 6.53
C ILE A 81 -6.97 24.11 7.22
N PRO A 82 -7.38 25.34 6.83
CA PRO A 82 -6.97 26.53 7.55
C PRO A 82 -7.38 26.39 9.01
N GLY A 83 -6.40 26.49 9.91
CA GLY A 83 -6.56 26.20 11.33
C GLY A 83 -7.79 26.88 11.91
N GLY A 84 -8.76 26.06 12.34
CA GLY A 84 -9.81 26.50 13.25
C GLY A 84 -9.13 27.00 14.52
N GLY A 85 -9.35 28.28 14.82
CA GLY A 85 -8.67 28.98 15.89
C GLY A 85 -8.72 28.26 17.23
N ASP A 86 -7.65 28.48 17.99
CA ASP A 86 -7.58 28.50 19.45
C ASP A 86 -8.98 28.50 20.10
N GLY A 87 -9.45 27.32 20.47
CA GLY A 87 -10.66 27.19 21.26
C GLY A 87 -10.41 27.84 22.61
N PRO A 88 -11.34 28.65 23.15
CA PRO A 88 -11.14 29.23 24.46
C PRO A 88 -11.04 28.10 25.50
N ASP A 89 -9.89 28.10 26.16
CA ASP A 89 -9.58 27.57 27.48
C ASP A 89 -10.82 27.03 28.21
N ALA A 90 -10.86 25.70 28.35
CA ALA A 90 -11.85 25.00 29.14
C ALA A 90 -11.71 25.41 30.61
N ALA A 91 -12.34 26.54 30.97
CA ALA A 91 -12.49 26.99 32.34
C ALA A 91 -13.37 25.98 33.09
N GLY A 92 -12.70 25.03 33.75
CA GLY A 92 -13.31 24.08 34.66
C GLY A 92 -14.08 24.77 35.77
N LYS A 93 -15.42 24.75 35.69
CA LYS A 93 -16.28 24.94 36.85
C LYS A 93 -16.27 23.63 37.66
N ARG A 94 -15.41 23.58 38.68
CA ARG A 94 -15.53 22.59 39.77
C ARG A 94 -16.84 22.85 40.52
N GLU A 95 -17.86 22.07 40.24
CA GLU A 95 -19.05 21.95 41.09
C GLU A 95 -18.64 21.27 42.42
N ARG A 96 -18.57 22.05 43.50
CA ARG A 96 -18.49 21.49 44.86
C ARG A 96 -19.90 21.08 45.29
N ARG A 97 -20.22 19.81 45.05
CA ARG A 97 -21.38 19.13 45.63
C ARG A 97 -21.17 19.00 47.15
N ALA A 98 -21.95 19.73 47.94
CA ALA A 98 -22.03 19.49 49.38
C ALA A 98 -22.83 18.19 49.62
N VAL A 99 -22.30 17.33 50.48
CA VAL A 99 -23.01 16.17 51.05
C VAL A 99 -23.02 16.34 52.57
N ALA A 100 -24.23 16.33 53.15
CA ALA A 100 -24.54 15.98 54.54
C ALA A 100 -26.08 15.82 54.57
N SER A 101 -26.59 14.60 54.48
CA SER A 101 -26.82 13.61 55.56
C SER A 101 -28.19 13.79 56.21
N SER A 102 -28.97 12.73 56.08
CA SER A 102 -30.31 12.53 56.64
C SER A 102 -30.33 12.54 58.17
N SER A 103 -31.42 13.04 58.75
CA SER A 103 -32.09 12.51 59.94
C SER A 103 -33.55 12.97 59.93
#